data_AF-A0A1Y2PG41-F1
#
_entry.id   AF-A0A1Y2PG41-F1
#
_cell.length_a   1.000
_cell.length_b   1.000
_cell.length_c   1.000
_cell.angle_alpha   90.00
_cell.angle_beta   90.00
_cell.angle_gamma   90.00
#
_symmetry.space_group_name_H-M   'P 1'
#
loop_
_entity.id
_entity.type
_entity.pdbx_description
1 polymer ?
#
loop_
_entity_poly.entity_id
_entity_poly.type
_entity_poly.pdbx_seq_one_letter_code
_entity_poly.pdbx_strand_id
1 'polypeptide(L)'
;MSIVLNKNFLDMNNLKSILILLISIIFFSCGEDDNIPEPKVVADFETEVLLGENQAIVTIKNLSQNATSYEWSFPDGTSDNTTEENPTVSYIKNGTYSITLVSSNGISTDTKTVEITIDNIPDNGHTPYRYLENDGIFMYYETDNEEVYRSLIPDEFEMPSRMVVFAFFNDFYKLDYGATPYKENALSILVKYQGEEFFHCVYMPVTDEHSMWAGILGLGLPKTIGEVNFTRDNPIYYGDAKNQLDGTMDMSINTENFTIDNDIKQEMINLQLLKSLQIRNGNIVVVGNTGGNSNSVIQTAEQVPNRITLKFGEATITTNTDAISFNHPLDLTPSRVIGGFYLKNTIPFGLTGNQF
;
A
#
# COMPACT_ATOMS: atom_id res chain seq x y z
N MET A 1 16.29 -66.55 69.46
CA MET A 1 15.02 -66.36 70.18
C MET A 1 14.07 -65.70 69.19
N SER A 2 13.31 -66.52 68.46
CA SER A 2 12.38 -66.09 67.40
C SER A 2 10.99 -65.91 68.00
N ILE A 3 10.35 -64.77 67.73
CA ILE A 3 8.98 -64.48 68.13
C ILE A 3 8.03 -64.84 66.99
N VAL A 4 6.94 -65.49 67.39
CA VAL A 4 5.94 -66.24 66.61
C VAL A 4 4.93 -65.31 65.92
N LEU A 5 4.54 -65.68 64.70
CA LEU A 5 3.40 -65.17 63.92
C LEU A 5 2.05 -65.53 64.56
N ASN A 6 1.04 -64.67 64.43
CA ASN A 6 -0.35 -65.12 64.53
C ASN A 6 -1.21 -64.58 63.37
N LYS A 7 -1.94 -65.51 62.73
CA LYS A 7 -2.90 -65.31 61.63
C LYS A 7 -4.29 -65.12 62.21
N ASN A 8 -5.12 -64.28 61.58
CA ASN A 8 -6.58 -64.41 61.63
C ASN A 8 -7.11 -64.56 60.20
N PHE A 9 -8.11 -65.42 60.04
CA PHE A 9 -8.61 -66.04 58.80
C PHE A 9 -10.14 -65.88 58.75
N LEU A 10 -10.68 -65.98 57.52
CA LEU A 10 -12.08 -66.22 57.09
C LEU A 10 -12.93 -64.93 56.92
N ASP A 11 -13.76 -64.77 55.88
CA ASP A 11 -14.48 -65.80 55.10
C ASP A 11 -14.89 -65.31 53.69
N MET A 12 -14.68 -66.14 52.66
CA MET A 12 -15.05 -65.94 51.26
C MET A 12 -16.10 -66.99 50.88
N ASN A 13 -17.39 -66.74 51.11
CA ASN A 13 -18.44 -67.69 50.70
C ASN A 13 -19.82 -67.10 50.33
N ASN A 14 -19.96 -65.78 50.14
CA ASN A 14 -21.19 -65.18 49.60
C ASN A 14 -21.07 -64.77 48.12
N LEU A 15 -20.25 -65.50 47.36
CA LEU A 15 -20.02 -65.31 45.94
C LEU A 15 -20.78 -66.42 45.18
N LYS A 16 -22.00 -66.14 44.69
CA LYS A 16 -22.60 -66.68 43.42
C LYS A 16 -24.14 -66.64 43.27
N SER A 17 -24.93 -66.24 44.28
CA SER A 17 -26.40 -66.44 44.20
C SER A 17 -27.27 -65.19 44.05
N ILE A 18 -26.73 -64.04 43.65
CA ILE A 18 -27.55 -62.86 43.30
C ILE A 18 -27.05 -62.28 41.95
N LEU A 19 -27.10 -63.14 40.94
CA LEU A 19 -27.16 -62.77 39.54
C LEU A 19 -28.58 -63.17 39.11
N ILE A 20 -29.37 -62.21 38.62
CA ILE A 20 -30.76 -62.38 38.11
C ILE A 20 -31.86 -62.23 39.20
N LEU A 21 -32.06 -61.01 39.70
CA LEU A 21 -33.42 -60.47 39.92
C LEU A 21 -33.38 -58.95 40.21
N LEU A 22 -33.16 -58.12 39.19
CA LEU A 22 -33.70 -56.75 39.10
C LEU A 22 -33.33 -56.12 37.74
N ILE A 23 -33.77 -56.78 36.66
CA ILE A 23 -34.13 -56.10 35.42
C ILE A 23 -35.51 -55.49 35.67
N SER A 24 -35.56 -54.31 36.30
CA SER A 24 -36.74 -53.45 36.37
C SER A 24 -36.43 -52.11 37.04
N ILE A 25 -35.42 -51.39 36.57
CA ILE A 25 -35.36 -49.93 36.69
C ILE A 25 -34.87 -49.41 35.33
N ILE A 26 -35.82 -49.19 34.41
CA ILE A 26 -35.58 -48.32 33.26
C ILE A 26 -36.37 -47.04 33.51
N PHE A 27 -35.70 -45.92 33.22
CA PHE A 27 -36.20 -44.55 33.12
C PHE A 27 -36.40 -43.81 34.45
N PHE A 28 -35.34 -43.13 34.90
CA PHE A 28 -35.30 -41.67 35.06
C PHE A 28 -33.88 -41.29 35.50
N SER A 29 -32.97 -41.19 34.54
CA SER A 29 -31.92 -40.17 34.65
C SER A 29 -32.21 -39.25 33.48
N CYS A 30 -33.10 -38.29 33.79
CA CYS A 30 -33.27 -37.07 33.04
C CYS A 30 -31.88 -36.47 32.87
N GLY A 31 -31.54 -36.05 31.64
CA GLY A 31 -30.27 -35.40 31.38
C GLY A 31 -30.02 -34.33 32.42
N GLU A 32 -28.89 -34.47 33.12
CA GLU A 32 -28.22 -33.26 33.58
C GLU A 32 -27.92 -32.53 32.27
N ASP A 33 -28.75 -31.51 32.03
CA ASP A 33 -28.33 -30.33 31.28
C ASP A 33 -27.05 -29.89 31.98
N ASP A 34 -25.95 -30.46 31.50
CA ASP A 34 -24.59 -30.04 31.81
C ASP A 34 -24.53 -28.60 31.31
N ASN A 35 -25.09 -27.67 32.09
CA ASN A 35 -24.74 -26.28 32.09
C ASN A 35 -23.29 -26.23 32.57
N ILE A 36 -22.38 -26.76 31.74
CA ILE A 36 -20.98 -26.38 31.77
C ILE A 36 -21.07 -24.89 31.45
N PRO A 37 -20.82 -23.99 32.42
CA PRO A 37 -20.90 -22.59 32.15
C PRO A 37 -19.95 -22.31 31.00
N GLU A 38 -20.50 -21.85 29.88
CA GLU A 38 -19.69 -21.55 28.72
C GLU A 38 -18.58 -20.59 29.14
N PRO A 39 -17.35 -20.83 28.67
CA PRO A 39 -16.21 -20.10 29.16
C PRO A 39 -16.39 -18.62 28.79
N LYS A 40 -16.64 -17.79 29.81
CA LYS A 40 -16.85 -16.35 29.64
C LYS A 40 -15.59 -15.73 29.03
N VAL A 41 -15.77 -14.94 27.97
CA VAL A 41 -14.67 -14.16 27.38
C VAL A 41 -14.19 -13.12 28.39
N VAL A 42 -12.88 -12.99 28.50
CA VAL A 42 -12.22 -11.90 29.23
C VAL A 42 -11.32 -11.20 28.23
N ALA A 43 -11.64 -9.96 27.86
CA ALA A 43 -10.84 -9.17 26.94
C ALA A 43 -9.64 -8.61 27.68
N ASP A 44 -8.45 -8.94 27.22
CA ASP A 44 -7.22 -8.44 27.80
C ASP A 44 -6.14 -8.25 26.74
N PHE A 45 -5.30 -7.25 26.96
CA PHE A 45 -4.16 -6.95 26.10
C PHE A 45 -3.16 -6.04 26.80
N GLU A 46 -1.92 -6.13 26.35
CA GLU A 46 -0.85 -5.20 26.69
C GLU A 46 -0.39 -4.46 25.43
N THR A 47 0.03 -3.21 25.61
CA THR A 47 0.55 -2.36 24.55
C THR A 47 2.01 -2.07 24.83
N GLU A 48 2.85 -2.20 23.82
CA GLU A 48 4.21 -1.67 23.85
C GLU A 48 4.32 -0.55 22.81
N VAL A 49 4.63 0.64 23.31
CA VAL A 49 4.86 1.82 22.49
C VAL A 49 6.34 1.90 22.16
N LEU A 50 6.68 1.67 20.90
CA LEU A 50 8.01 1.85 20.36
C LEU A 50 8.06 3.20 19.65
N LEU A 51 8.86 4.12 20.16
CA LEU A 51 9.12 5.39 19.50
C LEU A 51 10.06 5.14 18.31
N GLY A 52 9.53 5.34 17.10
CA GLY A 52 10.32 5.44 15.87
C GLY A 52 10.75 6.88 15.60
N GLU A 53 11.47 7.10 14.49
CA GLU A 53 12.06 8.40 14.17
C GLU A 53 11.01 9.52 13.97
N ASN A 54 9.82 9.19 13.45
CA ASN A 54 8.73 10.16 13.14
C ASN A 54 7.31 9.62 13.44
N GLN A 55 7.19 8.53 14.17
CA GLN A 55 5.91 7.91 14.53
C GLN A 55 6.09 7.08 15.80
N ALA A 56 5.01 6.86 16.53
CA ALA A 56 4.95 5.82 17.54
C ALA A 56 4.33 4.57 16.92
N ILE A 57 5.04 3.44 16.98
CA ILE A 57 4.52 2.13 16.61
C ILE A 57 4.00 1.49 17.89
N VAL A 58 2.71 1.19 17.92
CA VAL A 58 2.06 0.52 19.04
C VAL A 58 1.89 -0.94 18.64
N THR A 59 2.70 -1.80 19.25
CA THR A 59 2.52 -3.24 19.13
C THR A 59 1.58 -3.70 20.23
N ILE A 60 0.60 -4.52 19.86
CA ILE A 60 -0.45 -4.94 20.77
C ILE A 60 -0.41 -6.46 20.88
N LYS A 61 -0.23 -6.94 22.11
CA LYS A 61 -0.26 -8.37 22.40
C LYS A 61 -1.55 -8.70 23.12
N ASN A 62 -2.32 -9.57 22.50
CA ASN A 62 -3.59 -10.05 23.02
C ASN A 62 -3.35 -11.07 24.13
N LEU A 63 -4.06 -10.86 25.25
CA LEU A 63 -4.03 -11.71 26.44
C LEU A 63 -5.45 -12.23 26.78
N SER A 64 -6.39 -12.05 25.85
CA SER A 64 -7.79 -12.37 26.06
C SER A 64 -7.98 -13.87 26.28
N GLN A 65 -8.86 -14.21 27.20
CA GLN A 65 -9.16 -15.59 27.55
C GLN A 65 -10.49 -16.00 26.94
N ASN A 66 -10.55 -17.24 26.46
CA ASN A 66 -11.76 -17.88 25.93
C ASN A 66 -12.36 -17.20 24.70
N ALA A 67 -11.60 -16.38 23.97
CA ALA A 67 -12.01 -15.70 22.73
C ALA A 67 -11.53 -16.45 21.49
N THR A 68 -12.27 -16.33 20.38
CA THR A 68 -11.92 -16.89 19.06
C THR A 68 -11.91 -15.84 17.95
N SER A 69 -12.33 -14.60 18.23
CA SER A 69 -12.29 -13.48 17.28
C SER A 69 -12.10 -12.14 17.98
N TYR A 70 -11.55 -11.17 17.25
CA TYR A 70 -11.14 -9.87 17.77
C TYR A 70 -11.56 -8.76 16.80
N GLU A 71 -12.04 -7.66 17.33
CA GLU A 71 -12.26 -6.42 16.59
C GLU A 71 -11.59 -5.28 17.34
N TRP A 72 -10.69 -4.59 16.66
CA TRP A 72 -9.94 -3.48 17.22
C TRP A 72 -10.38 -2.16 16.64
N SER A 73 -10.34 -1.09 17.45
CA SER A 73 -10.52 0.28 17.01
C SER A 73 -9.37 1.16 17.49
N PHE A 74 -8.81 1.92 16.55
CA PHE A 74 -7.66 2.82 16.73
C PHE A 74 -7.98 4.19 16.10
N PRO A 75 -8.87 5.00 16.68
CA PRO A 75 -9.18 6.31 16.13
C PRO A 75 -7.90 7.13 15.92
N ASP A 76 -7.77 7.73 14.73
CA ASP A 76 -6.61 8.53 14.29
C ASP A 76 -5.30 7.75 14.07
N GLY A 77 -5.35 6.41 14.05
CA GLY A 77 -4.24 5.55 13.67
C GLY A 77 -4.04 5.47 12.15
N THR A 78 -2.95 4.84 11.70
CA THR A 78 -2.74 4.56 10.25
C THR A 78 -3.81 3.64 9.65
N SER A 79 -4.52 2.88 10.48
CA SER A 79 -5.75 2.17 10.16
C SER A 79 -6.70 2.36 11.35
N ASP A 80 -7.98 2.66 11.10
CA ASP A 80 -8.96 2.90 12.17
C ASP A 80 -9.41 1.59 12.85
N ASN A 81 -9.23 0.42 12.22
CA ASN A 81 -9.65 -0.87 12.74
C ASN A 81 -8.88 -2.06 12.13
N THR A 82 -8.99 -3.23 12.76
CA THR A 82 -8.52 -4.54 12.24
C THR A 82 -9.13 -5.70 13.01
N THR A 83 -9.02 -6.92 12.47
CA THR A 83 -9.46 -8.18 13.11
C THR A 83 -8.30 -9.15 13.43
N GLU A 84 -7.06 -8.70 13.25
CA GLU A 84 -5.87 -9.48 13.59
C GLU A 84 -5.78 -9.77 15.10
N GLU A 85 -5.22 -10.92 15.47
CA GLU A 85 -5.10 -11.32 16.87
C GLU A 85 -4.12 -10.42 17.65
N ASN A 86 -2.96 -10.11 17.08
CA ASN A 86 -1.92 -9.26 17.66
C ASN A 86 -1.55 -8.13 16.70
N PRO A 87 -2.39 -7.08 16.58
CA PRO A 87 -2.19 -6.05 15.58
C PRO A 87 -1.06 -5.08 15.93
N THR A 88 -0.63 -4.34 14.93
CA THR A 88 0.26 -3.17 15.09
C THR A 88 -0.42 -1.95 14.47
N VAL A 89 -0.39 -0.81 15.17
CA VAL A 89 -0.91 0.47 14.68
C VAL A 89 0.10 1.58 14.90
N SER A 90 0.17 2.54 13.99
CA SER A 90 1.06 3.69 14.13
C SER A 90 0.28 4.98 14.34
N TYR A 91 0.84 5.87 15.16
CA TYR A 91 0.38 7.24 15.36
C TYR A 91 1.49 8.22 15.02
N ILE A 92 1.16 9.24 14.25
CA ILE A 92 2.14 10.21 13.70
C ILE A 92 2.13 11.56 14.43
N LYS A 93 1.32 11.70 15.49
CA LYS A 93 1.24 12.93 16.29
C LYS A 93 1.34 12.59 17.76
N ASN A 94 1.90 13.52 18.52
CA ASN A 94 1.78 13.50 19.97
C ASN A 94 0.31 13.72 20.35
N GLY A 95 -0.18 12.96 21.32
CA GLY A 95 -1.58 12.94 21.71
C GLY A 95 -1.92 11.78 22.64
N THR A 96 -3.17 11.79 23.12
CA THR A 96 -3.74 10.67 23.85
C THR A 96 -4.70 9.93 22.93
N TYR A 97 -4.51 8.63 22.79
CA TYR A 97 -5.29 7.77 21.90
C TYR A 97 -5.94 6.64 22.69
N SER A 98 -7.15 6.27 22.30
CA SER A 98 -7.94 5.23 22.96
C SER A 98 -8.00 3.99 22.09
N ILE A 99 -7.32 2.92 22.52
CA ILE A 99 -7.31 1.63 21.82
C ILE A 99 -8.40 0.76 22.43
N THR A 100 -9.33 0.28 21.62
CA THR A 100 -10.43 -0.57 22.06
C THR A 100 -10.36 -1.95 21.40
N LEU A 101 -10.47 -3.00 22.21
CA LEU A 101 -10.61 -4.40 21.80
C LEU A 101 -12.01 -4.90 22.15
N VAL A 102 -12.68 -5.51 21.19
CA VAL A 102 -13.85 -6.36 21.40
C VAL A 102 -13.44 -7.80 21.12
N SER A 103 -13.46 -8.64 22.16
CA SER A 103 -13.19 -10.08 22.03
C SER A 103 -14.49 -10.86 22.08
N SER A 104 -14.59 -11.91 21.27
CA SER A 104 -15.80 -12.75 21.17
C SER A 104 -15.44 -14.22 20.98
N ASN A 105 -16.31 -15.12 21.47
CA ASN A 105 -16.30 -16.54 21.12
C ASN A 105 -17.56 -16.99 20.37
N GLY A 106 -18.33 -16.04 19.85
CA GLY A 106 -19.60 -16.27 19.17
C GLY A 106 -20.81 -16.37 20.12
N ILE A 107 -20.60 -16.45 21.43
CA ILE A 107 -21.68 -16.59 22.43
C ILE A 107 -21.60 -15.52 23.52
N SER A 108 -20.40 -15.24 24.00
CA SER A 108 -20.11 -14.13 24.90
C SER A 108 -19.08 -13.17 24.29
N THR A 109 -19.16 -11.91 24.71
CA THR A 109 -18.23 -10.86 24.31
C THR A 109 -17.75 -10.09 25.53
N ASP A 110 -16.54 -9.57 25.44
CA ASP A 110 -16.01 -8.63 26.42
C ASP A 110 -15.23 -7.51 25.72
N THR A 111 -15.11 -6.37 26.39
CA THR A 111 -14.49 -5.18 25.81
C THR A 111 -13.47 -4.59 26.78
N LYS A 112 -12.28 -4.30 26.25
CA LYS A 112 -11.24 -3.58 26.98
C LYS A 112 -10.83 -2.34 26.20
N THR A 113 -10.70 -1.23 26.91
CA THR A 113 -10.17 0.03 26.37
C THR A 113 -8.95 0.43 27.18
N VAL A 114 -7.87 0.80 26.49
CA VAL A 114 -6.63 1.32 27.09
C VAL A 114 -6.30 2.64 26.43
N GLU A 115 -6.08 3.67 27.24
CA GLU A 115 -5.50 4.92 26.78
C GLU A 115 -3.99 4.82 26.74
N ILE A 116 -3.40 5.25 25.62
CA ILE A 116 -1.97 5.45 25.49
C ILE A 116 -1.68 6.93 25.31
N THR A 117 -0.59 7.40 25.90
CA THR A 117 -0.09 8.77 25.70
C THR A 117 1.19 8.70 24.89
N ILE A 118 1.24 9.50 23.84
CA ILE A 118 2.41 9.69 22.99
C ILE A 118 2.83 11.15 23.15
N ASP A 119 3.95 11.39 23.82
CA ASP A 119 4.43 12.71 24.21
C ASP A 119 5.86 13.02 23.72
N ASN A 120 6.49 12.06 23.05
CA ASN A 120 7.88 12.09 22.64
C ASN A 120 8.11 11.53 21.22
N ILE A 121 7.10 11.57 20.33
CA ILE A 121 7.46 11.63 18.89
C ILE A 121 8.21 12.95 18.79
N PRO A 122 9.52 12.94 18.50
CA PRO A 122 10.25 14.17 18.38
C PRO A 122 9.51 15.00 17.35
N ASP A 123 9.34 16.29 17.62
CA ASP A 123 8.93 17.27 16.61
C ASP A 123 10.12 17.46 15.64
N ASN A 124 10.59 16.34 15.08
CA ASN A 124 11.49 16.27 13.96
C ASN A 124 10.63 16.79 12.82
N GLY A 125 10.91 17.99 12.32
CA GLY A 125 10.20 18.63 11.21
C GLY A 125 10.23 17.88 9.88
N HIS A 126 10.32 16.55 9.87
CA HIS A 126 10.02 15.67 8.75
C HIS A 126 8.59 15.16 8.87
N THR A 127 7.64 16.06 8.65
CA THR A 127 6.40 15.63 8.02
C THR A 127 6.78 15.02 6.67
N PRO A 128 6.29 13.81 6.30
CA PRO A 128 6.50 13.30 4.95
C PRO A 128 6.00 14.36 3.97
N TYR A 129 6.78 14.66 2.92
CA TYR A 129 6.41 15.67 1.93
C TYR A 129 4.95 15.57 1.56
N ARG A 130 4.21 16.65 1.80
CA ARG A 130 2.80 16.72 1.43
C ARG A 130 2.67 17.55 0.17
N TYR A 131 2.29 16.88 -0.90
CA TYR A 131 1.89 17.51 -2.14
C TYR A 131 0.46 17.97 -1.93
N LEU A 132 0.26 19.28 -1.89
CA LEU A 132 -1.06 19.86 -1.64
C LEU A 132 -1.79 20.11 -2.95
N GLU A 133 -1.07 20.64 -3.93
CA GLU A 133 -1.58 20.85 -5.28
C GLU A 133 -0.48 20.61 -6.30
N ASN A 134 -0.89 20.01 -7.41
CA ASN A 134 -0.04 19.77 -8.56
C ASN A 134 -0.89 19.72 -9.82
N ASP A 135 -0.26 19.98 -10.95
CA ASP A 135 -0.85 19.67 -12.23
C ASP A 135 0.20 19.29 -13.26
N GLY A 136 -0.27 18.60 -14.30
CA GLY A 136 0.63 17.97 -15.25
C GLY A 136 -0.10 17.38 -16.43
N ILE A 137 0.68 16.84 -17.34
CA ILE A 137 0.23 16.09 -18.50
C ILE A 137 0.79 14.68 -18.44
N PHE A 138 -0.03 13.72 -18.83
CA PHE A 138 0.22 12.30 -18.67
C PHE A 138 -0.20 11.58 -19.93
N MET A 139 0.58 10.61 -20.39
CA MET A 139 0.21 9.79 -21.54
C MET A 139 0.72 8.35 -21.42
N TYR A 140 0.01 7.46 -22.10
CA TYR A 140 0.40 6.07 -22.30
C TYR A 140 0.55 5.80 -23.79
N TYR A 141 1.56 5.02 -24.17
CA TYR A 141 1.79 4.62 -25.55
C TYR A 141 2.51 3.27 -25.63
N GLU A 142 2.36 2.59 -26.76
CA GLU A 142 3.18 1.44 -27.12
C GLU A 142 4.40 1.90 -27.93
N THR A 143 5.50 1.18 -27.79
CA THR A 143 6.72 1.34 -28.60
C THR A 143 7.11 0.02 -29.24
N ASP A 144 7.79 0.07 -30.38
CA ASP A 144 8.31 -1.11 -31.08
C ASP A 144 9.84 -1.27 -30.89
N ASN A 145 10.47 -0.39 -30.10
CA ASN A 145 11.91 -0.43 -29.84
C ASN A 145 12.27 -1.49 -28.78
N GLU A 146 12.17 -2.77 -29.15
CA GLU A 146 12.41 -3.90 -28.25
C GLU A 146 13.83 -3.92 -27.67
N GLU A 147 14.83 -3.52 -28.46
CA GLU A 147 16.23 -3.52 -28.03
C GLU A 147 16.43 -2.60 -26.82
N VAL A 148 15.99 -1.35 -26.93
CA VAL A 148 16.08 -0.38 -25.83
C VAL A 148 15.19 -0.83 -24.68
N TYR A 149 13.95 -1.24 -24.95
CA TYR A 149 13.01 -1.64 -23.91
C TYR A 149 13.57 -2.78 -23.04
N ARG A 150 14.09 -3.84 -23.67
CA ARG A 150 14.69 -4.99 -22.98
C ARG A 150 15.91 -4.58 -22.15
N SER A 151 16.72 -3.65 -22.65
CA SER A 151 17.92 -3.18 -21.94
C SER A 151 17.61 -2.42 -20.64
N LEU A 152 16.38 -1.93 -20.48
CA LEU A 152 15.91 -1.16 -19.33
C LEU A 152 15.19 -2.01 -18.27
N ILE A 153 15.02 -3.31 -18.50
CA ILE A 153 14.39 -4.23 -17.55
C ILE A 153 15.50 -4.81 -16.64
N PRO A 154 15.46 -4.58 -15.32
CA PRO A 154 16.32 -5.25 -14.36
C PRO A 154 16.15 -6.77 -14.37
N ASP A 155 17.20 -7.51 -13.97
CA ASP A 155 17.22 -8.97 -13.96
C ASP A 155 16.11 -9.60 -13.09
N GLU A 156 15.62 -8.87 -12.08
CA GLU A 156 14.53 -9.26 -11.21
C GLU A 156 13.17 -9.28 -11.90
N PHE A 157 13.03 -8.60 -13.04
CA PHE A 157 11.78 -8.45 -13.77
C PHE A 157 11.82 -9.16 -15.13
N GLU A 158 10.65 -9.48 -15.64
CA GLU A 158 10.43 -10.16 -16.90
C GLU A 158 9.86 -9.21 -17.96
N MET A 159 10.10 -9.54 -19.23
CA MET A 159 9.51 -8.83 -20.37
C MET A 159 7.98 -8.96 -20.36
N PRO A 160 7.22 -7.87 -20.51
CA PRO A 160 5.76 -7.94 -20.65
C PRO A 160 5.35 -8.48 -22.03
N SER A 161 4.08 -8.87 -22.16
CA SER A 161 3.51 -9.21 -23.49
C SER A 161 3.29 -8.01 -24.39
N ARG A 162 3.33 -6.79 -23.82
CA ARG A 162 3.16 -5.52 -24.54
C ARG A 162 4.14 -4.48 -24.01
N MET A 163 4.79 -3.75 -24.90
CA MET A 163 5.79 -2.73 -24.56
C MET A 163 5.11 -1.37 -24.38
N VAL A 164 4.53 -1.17 -23.19
CA VAL A 164 3.81 0.06 -22.85
C VAL A 164 4.70 0.99 -22.04
N VAL A 165 4.72 2.26 -22.44
CA VAL A 165 5.41 3.34 -21.76
C VAL A 165 4.39 4.30 -21.17
N PHE A 166 4.61 4.70 -19.93
CA PHE A 166 3.91 5.77 -19.23
C PHE A 166 4.85 6.97 -19.13
N ALA A 167 4.44 8.10 -19.72
CA ALA A 167 5.21 9.34 -19.75
C ALA A 167 4.43 10.48 -19.11
N PHE A 168 5.12 11.36 -18.39
CA PHE A 168 4.48 12.54 -17.82
C PHE A 168 5.41 13.73 -17.61
N PHE A 169 4.79 14.90 -17.52
CA PHE A 169 5.33 16.11 -16.90
C PHE A 169 4.42 16.50 -15.75
N ASN A 170 4.99 16.89 -14.61
CA ASN A 170 4.23 17.28 -13.44
C ASN A 170 4.90 18.47 -12.74
N ASP A 171 4.11 19.46 -12.35
CA ASP A 171 4.54 20.64 -11.62
C ASP A 171 3.93 20.61 -10.21
N PHE A 172 4.78 20.32 -9.23
CA PHE A 172 4.43 20.42 -7.82
C PHE A 172 4.66 21.85 -7.36
N TYR A 173 3.65 22.69 -7.52
CA TYR A 173 3.76 24.11 -7.21
C TYR A 173 3.31 24.47 -5.79
N LYS A 174 2.66 23.55 -5.06
CA LYS A 174 2.23 23.77 -3.68
C LYS A 174 2.49 22.55 -2.81
N LEU A 175 3.47 22.68 -1.93
CA LEU A 175 3.88 21.69 -0.95
C LEU A 175 3.95 22.33 0.44
N ASP A 176 4.02 21.51 1.47
CA ASP A 176 4.22 21.95 2.85
C ASP A 176 5.44 21.25 3.48
N TYR A 177 5.87 21.71 4.65
CA TYR A 177 6.93 21.11 5.48
C TYR A 177 8.31 21.01 4.80
N GLY A 178 8.78 22.13 4.25
CA GLY A 178 10.17 22.27 3.78
C GLY A 178 10.45 21.68 2.40
N ALA A 179 9.42 21.21 1.67
CA ALA A 179 9.55 20.90 0.25
C ALA A 179 9.57 22.18 -0.59
N THR A 180 10.53 22.28 -1.51
CA THR A 180 10.55 23.34 -2.52
C THR A 180 9.65 22.92 -3.68
N PRO A 181 8.87 23.85 -4.27
CA PRO A 181 8.22 23.62 -5.54
C PRO A 181 9.20 23.12 -6.60
N TYR A 182 8.83 22.06 -7.30
CA TYR A 182 9.68 21.46 -8.32
C TYR A 182 8.85 20.86 -9.44
N LYS A 183 9.50 20.68 -10.60
CA LYS A 183 8.94 19.99 -11.75
C LYS A 183 9.70 18.69 -11.95
N GLU A 184 8.99 17.73 -12.51
CA GLU A 184 9.57 16.47 -12.95
C GLU A 184 8.97 16.07 -14.29
N ASN A 185 9.78 15.37 -15.07
CA ASN A 185 9.31 14.55 -16.18
C ASN A 185 9.82 13.12 -15.99
N ALA A 186 9.09 12.15 -16.52
CA ALA A 186 9.50 10.76 -16.35
C ALA A 186 9.02 9.84 -17.47
N LEU A 187 9.71 8.71 -17.61
CA LEU A 187 9.26 7.52 -18.34
C LEU A 187 9.28 6.32 -17.40
N SER A 188 8.17 5.57 -17.42
CA SER A 188 8.08 4.24 -16.82
C SER A 188 7.69 3.23 -17.88
N ILE A 189 8.29 2.05 -17.82
CA ILE A 189 7.99 0.93 -18.70
C ILE A 189 7.16 -0.12 -17.96
N LEU A 190 6.27 -0.80 -18.68
CA LEU A 190 5.60 -1.99 -18.18
C LEU A 190 6.61 -3.14 -18.05
N VAL A 191 6.58 -3.84 -16.93
CA VAL A 191 7.39 -5.04 -16.65
C VAL A 191 6.52 -6.11 -16.02
N LYS A 192 7.00 -7.36 -15.99
CA LYS A 192 6.36 -8.44 -15.25
C LYS A 192 7.18 -8.84 -14.03
N TYR A 193 6.51 -9.12 -12.93
CA TYR A 193 7.13 -9.68 -11.73
C TYR A 193 6.18 -10.70 -11.12
N GLN A 194 6.65 -11.93 -10.88
CA GLN A 194 5.83 -13.02 -10.35
C GLN A 194 4.52 -13.26 -11.12
N GLY A 195 4.54 -13.06 -12.44
CA GLY A 195 3.39 -13.27 -13.32
C GLY A 195 2.43 -12.08 -13.44
N GLU A 196 2.57 -11.04 -12.62
CA GLU A 196 1.76 -9.81 -12.66
C GLU A 196 2.48 -8.66 -13.37
N GLU A 197 1.72 -7.68 -13.89
CA GLU A 197 2.25 -6.50 -14.57
C GLU A 197 2.42 -5.31 -13.61
N PHE A 198 3.53 -4.59 -13.76
CA PHE A 198 3.88 -3.41 -12.96
C PHE A 198 4.50 -2.33 -13.84
N PHE A 199 4.46 -1.08 -13.38
CA PHE A 199 5.31 -0.04 -13.95
C PHE A 199 6.67 0.02 -13.25
N HIS A 200 7.73 0.22 -14.03
CA HIS A 200 9.08 0.48 -13.55
C HIS A 200 9.58 1.80 -14.17
N CYS A 201 9.80 2.82 -13.35
CA CYS A 201 10.39 4.09 -13.75
C CYS A 201 11.85 3.90 -14.13
N VAL A 202 12.23 4.38 -15.32
CA VAL A 202 13.57 4.21 -15.93
C VAL A 202 14.26 5.54 -16.26
N TYR A 203 13.53 6.64 -16.15
CA TYR A 203 14.01 7.99 -16.45
C TYR A 203 13.20 9.02 -15.66
N MET A 204 13.85 9.92 -14.91
CA MET A 204 13.14 10.94 -14.14
C MET A 204 13.95 12.22 -13.84
N PRO A 205 14.19 13.12 -14.82
CA PRO A 205 14.74 14.43 -14.51
C PRO A 205 13.83 15.29 -13.63
N VAL A 206 14.44 16.04 -12.70
CA VAL A 206 13.75 16.96 -11.79
C VAL A 206 14.50 18.28 -11.64
N THR A 207 13.79 19.33 -11.24
CA THR A 207 14.37 20.69 -11.07
C THR A 207 14.89 20.98 -9.65
N ASP A 208 14.77 20.03 -8.72
CA ASP A 208 15.12 20.25 -7.31
C ASP A 208 15.95 19.08 -6.75
N GLU A 209 17.08 19.43 -6.15
CA GLU A 209 18.05 18.46 -5.63
C GLU A 209 17.53 17.70 -4.40
N HIS A 210 16.74 18.36 -3.56
CA HIS A 210 16.18 17.73 -2.37
C HIS A 210 15.16 16.65 -2.75
N SER A 211 14.26 16.97 -3.70
CA SER A 211 13.34 16.01 -4.32
C SER A 211 14.08 14.87 -5.01
N MET A 212 15.17 15.17 -5.72
CA MET A 212 16.01 14.17 -6.38
C MET A 212 16.51 13.13 -5.38
N TRP A 213 17.23 13.57 -4.34
CA TRP A 213 17.80 12.67 -3.34
C TRP A 213 16.73 11.94 -2.53
N ALA A 214 15.60 12.59 -2.22
CA ALA A 214 14.48 11.95 -1.55
C ALA A 214 13.89 10.80 -2.38
N GLY A 215 13.75 10.97 -3.70
CA GLY A 215 13.28 9.91 -4.60
C GLY A 215 14.27 8.75 -4.73
N ILE A 216 15.57 9.06 -4.88
CA ILE A 216 16.63 8.05 -5.02
C ILE A 216 16.73 7.21 -3.74
N LEU A 217 16.97 7.86 -2.60
CA LEU A 217 17.23 7.18 -1.34
C LEU A 217 15.94 6.61 -0.73
N GLY A 218 14.82 7.29 -0.92
CA GLY A 218 13.53 6.90 -0.36
C GLY A 218 12.82 5.82 -1.17
N LEU A 219 12.87 5.85 -2.50
CA LEU A 219 12.02 5.00 -3.34
C LEU A 219 12.79 4.20 -4.40
N GLY A 220 14.10 4.42 -4.56
CA GLY A 220 14.89 3.78 -5.62
C GLY A 220 14.62 4.36 -7.01
N LEU A 221 14.00 5.54 -7.10
CA LEU A 221 13.69 6.18 -8.38
C LEU A 221 14.97 6.67 -9.08
N PRO A 222 15.05 6.59 -10.42
CA PRO A 222 16.21 7.03 -11.20
C PRO A 222 16.19 8.57 -11.40
N LYS A 223 16.05 9.34 -10.31
CA LYS A 223 16.00 10.80 -10.41
C LYS A 223 17.36 11.38 -10.77
N THR A 224 17.36 12.39 -11.63
CA THR A 224 18.55 13.19 -11.98
C THR A 224 18.18 14.68 -12.01
N ILE A 225 19.12 15.59 -11.81
CA ILE A 225 18.86 17.02 -12.08
C ILE A 225 18.71 17.23 -13.59
N GLY A 226 17.74 18.04 -14.00
CA GLY A 226 17.55 18.45 -15.39
C GLY A 226 16.79 19.77 -15.51
N GLU A 227 16.70 20.27 -16.73
CA GLU A 227 15.80 21.36 -17.08
C GLU A 227 14.42 20.76 -17.36
N VAL A 228 13.38 21.22 -16.66
CA VAL A 228 12.00 20.77 -16.86
C VAL A 228 11.08 21.97 -16.77
N ASN A 229 10.35 22.23 -17.85
CA ASN A 229 9.39 23.31 -17.96
C ASN A 229 7.98 22.74 -18.21
N PHE A 230 6.97 23.47 -17.73
CA PHE A 230 5.57 23.10 -17.94
C PHE A 230 4.71 24.36 -18.13
N THR A 231 4.01 24.41 -19.26
CA THR A 231 3.19 25.54 -19.72
C THR A 231 1.72 25.14 -19.77
N ARG A 232 0.86 26.04 -19.26
CA ARG A 232 -0.60 25.87 -19.16
C ARG A 232 -1.28 26.88 -20.07
N ASP A 233 -1.55 26.51 -21.33
CA ASP A 233 -2.14 27.41 -22.32
C ASP A 233 -3.43 26.81 -22.89
N ASN A 234 -4.45 26.66 -22.03
CA ASN A 234 -5.71 26.01 -22.37
C ASN A 234 -6.28 26.52 -23.71
N PRO A 235 -6.52 25.64 -24.70
CA PRO A 235 -6.71 24.19 -24.56
C PRO A 235 -5.45 23.31 -24.68
N ILE A 236 -4.26 23.88 -24.87
CA ILE A 236 -3.00 23.17 -25.07
C ILE A 236 -2.15 23.20 -23.79
N TYR A 237 -1.70 22.04 -23.35
CA TYR A 237 -0.80 21.90 -22.21
C TYR A 237 0.50 21.29 -22.72
N TYR A 238 1.65 21.86 -22.35
CA TYR A 238 2.93 21.53 -22.95
C TYR A 238 4.04 21.42 -21.90
N GLY A 239 4.90 20.42 -22.03
CA GLY A 239 6.12 20.28 -21.25
C GLY A 239 7.33 20.07 -22.16
N ASP A 240 8.45 20.68 -21.79
CA ASP A 240 9.76 20.48 -22.40
C ASP A 240 10.79 20.18 -21.32
N ALA A 241 11.70 19.25 -21.60
CA ALA A 241 12.76 18.88 -20.68
C ALA A 241 14.06 18.56 -21.41
N LYS A 242 15.16 18.77 -20.69
CA LYS A 242 16.52 18.41 -21.10
C LYS A 242 17.27 17.78 -19.94
N ASN A 243 17.81 16.59 -20.15
CA ASN A 243 18.64 15.91 -19.14
C ASN A 243 20.11 16.36 -19.20
N GLN A 244 20.94 15.87 -18.27
CA GLN A 244 22.37 16.22 -18.21
C GLN A 244 23.21 15.66 -19.38
N LEU A 245 22.62 14.77 -20.19
CA LEU A 245 23.26 14.15 -21.36
C LEU A 245 22.81 14.80 -22.67
N ASP A 246 22.21 15.99 -22.60
CA ASP A 246 21.66 16.73 -23.73
C ASP A 246 20.47 16.06 -24.46
N GLY A 247 19.91 14.97 -23.90
CA GLY A 247 18.69 14.37 -24.40
C GLY A 247 17.45 15.20 -24.04
N THR A 248 16.55 15.40 -25.01
CA THR A 248 15.34 16.22 -24.84
C THR A 248 14.06 15.42 -24.96
N MET A 249 13.01 15.90 -24.28
CA MET A 249 11.65 15.41 -24.40
C MET A 249 10.70 16.61 -24.47
N ASP A 250 9.86 16.64 -25.49
CA ASP A 250 8.76 17.58 -25.66
C ASP A 250 7.45 16.80 -25.67
N MET A 251 6.47 17.21 -24.86
CA MET A 251 5.18 16.53 -24.76
C MET A 251 4.04 17.54 -24.74
N SER A 252 2.94 17.24 -25.42
CA SER A 252 1.74 18.09 -25.41
C SER A 252 0.45 17.31 -25.30
N ILE A 253 -0.57 17.92 -24.67
CA ILE A 253 -1.95 17.46 -24.65
C ILE A 253 -2.83 18.59 -25.16
N ASN A 254 -3.44 18.40 -26.34
CA ASN A 254 -4.45 19.32 -26.88
C ASN A 254 -5.86 18.84 -26.51
N THR A 255 -6.54 19.59 -25.66
CA THR A 255 -7.88 19.25 -25.15
C THR A 255 -9.02 19.85 -26.00
N GLU A 256 -8.68 20.58 -27.07
CA GLU A 256 -9.66 21.28 -27.90
C GLU A 256 -10.60 20.29 -28.61
N ASN A 257 -11.90 20.39 -28.30
CA ASN A 257 -12.95 19.55 -28.89
C ASN A 257 -12.68 18.04 -28.80
N PHE A 258 -11.83 17.60 -27.86
CA PHE A 258 -11.43 16.21 -27.75
C PHE A 258 -12.50 15.39 -27.02
N THR A 259 -12.81 14.22 -27.57
CA THR A 259 -13.67 13.21 -26.93
C THR A 259 -12.92 11.89 -26.89
N ILE A 260 -12.76 11.35 -25.69
CA ILE A 260 -12.10 10.05 -25.51
C ILE A 260 -13.07 8.91 -25.83
N ASP A 261 -12.56 7.89 -26.52
CA ASP A 261 -13.28 6.63 -26.74
C ASP A 261 -13.40 5.85 -25.42
N ASN A 262 -14.54 5.17 -25.21
CA ASN A 262 -14.80 4.46 -23.95
C ASN A 262 -13.86 3.28 -23.72
N ASP A 263 -13.49 2.54 -24.77
CA ASP A 263 -12.59 1.39 -24.66
C ASP A 263 -11.17 1.87 -24.33
N ILE A 264 -10.73 2.96 -24.96
CA ILE A 264 -9.45 3.63 -24.63
C ILE A 264 -9.46 4.15 -23.20
N LYS A 265 -10.55 4.80 -22.76
CA LYS A 265 -10.68 5.27 -21.37
C LYS A 265 -10.56 4.11 -20.39
N GLN A 266 -11.20 2.98 -20.68
CA GLN A 266 -11.13 1.79 -19.83
C GLN A 266 -9.73 1.16 -19.82
N GLU A 267 -9.04 1.13 -20.95
CA GLU A 267 -7.64 0.68 -21.01
C GLU A 267 -6.72 1.55 -20.13
N MET A 268 -6.88 2.87 -20.18
CA MET A 268 -6.14 3.80 -19.34
C MET A 268 -6.45 3.62 -17.85
N ILE A 269 -7.71 3.34 -17.48
CA ILE A 269 -8.09 3.01 -16.09
C ILE A 269 -7.34 1.75 -15.64
N ASN A 270 -7.32 0.69 -16.44
CA ASN A 270 -6.67 -0.57 -16.08
C ASN A 270 -5.15 -0.37 -15.90
N LEU A 271 -4.51 0.41 -16.77
CA LEU A 271 -3.11 0.79 -16.65
C LEU A 271 -2.83 1.57 -15.35
N GLN A 272 -3.68 2.53 -14.98
CA GLN A 272 -3.50 3.33 -13.76
C GLN A 272 -3.67 2.55 -12.46
N LEU A 273 -4.34 1.40 -12.51
CA LEU A 273 -4.50 0.50 -11.35
C LEU A 273 -3.28 -0.39 -11.12
N LEU A 274 -2.36 -0.50 -12.10
CA LEU A 274 -1.12 -1.25 -11.93
C LEU A 274 -0.22 -0.59 -10.89
N LYS A 275 0.39 -1.38 -10.01
CA LYS A 275 1.36 -0.88 -9.03
C LYS A 275 2.68 -0.52 -9.72
N SER A 276 3.47 0.32 -9.07
CA SER A 276 4.82 0.66 -9.52
C SER A 276 5.87 -0.04 -8.65
N LEU A 277 6.91 -0.61 -9.26
CA LEU A 277 8.05 -1.25 -8.59
C LEU A 277 9.37 -0.55 -8.91
N GLN A 278 10.24 -0.48 -7.92
CA GLN A 278 11.61 0.02 -8.03
C GLN A 278 12.59 -0.90 -7.29
N ILE A 279 13.87 -0.82 -7.63
CA ILE A 279 14.93 -1.53 -6.90
C ILE A 279 15.68 -0.52 -6.05
N ARG A 280 15.68 -0.75 -4.74
CA ARG A 280 16.38 0.07 -3.75
C ARG A 280 17.30 -0.82 -2.92
N ASN A 281 18.60 -0.62 -3.06
CA ASN A 281 19.63 -1.39 -2.35
C ASN A 281 19.44 -2.91 -2.49
N GLY A 282 19.15 -3.38 -3.71
CA GLY A 282 18.90 -4.79 -4.03
C GLY A 282 17.55 -5.35 -3.56
N ASN A 283 16.66 -4.51 -3.01
CA ASN A 283 15.32 -4.92 -2.61
C ASN A 283 14.28 -4.30 -3.53
N ILE A 284 13.20 -5.04 -3.80
CA ILE A 284 12.05 -4.54 -4.53
C ILE A 284 11.20 -3.67 -3.60
N VAL A 285 10.93 -2.45 -4.03
CA VAL A 285 10.10 -1.47 -3.34
C VAL A 285 8.85 -1.20 -4.16
N VAL A 286 7.70 -1.29 -3.51
CA VAL A 286 6.42 -0.88 -4.07
C VAL A 286 6.30 0.62 -3.89
N VAL A 287 6.22 1.35 -4.99
CA VAL A 287 5.94 2.78 -4.98
C VAL A 287 4.43 2.95 -5.05
N GLY A 288 3.84 3.64 -4.07
CA GLY A 288 2.40 3.88 -4.05
C GLY A 288 1.94 4.74 -5.22
N ASN A 289 0.77 4.43 -5.79
CA ASN A 289 0.15 5.26 -6.81
C ASN A 289 -0.59 6.44 -6.16
N THR A 290 -0.67 7.55 -6.87
CA THR A 290 -1.60 8.64 -6.57
C THR A 290 -3.03 8.09 -6.62
N GLY A 291 -3.74 8.02 -5.48
CA GLY A 291 -5.11 7.47 -5.38
C GLY A 291 -5.29 6.21 -4.51
N GLY A 292 -4.25 5.74 -3.81
CA GLY A 292 -4.42 4.72 -2.76
C GLY A 292 -4.68 3.30 -3.27
N ASN A 293 -4.15 2.95 -4.45
CA ASN A 293 -4.13 1.61 -5.07
C ASN A 293 -5.50 0.92 -5.29
N SER A 294 -6.61 1.58 -4.97
CA SER A 294 -7.97 1.02 -5.08
C SER A 294 -8.81 1.68 -6.17
N ASN A 295 -8.43 2.90 -6.59
CA ASN A 295 -9.08 3.64 -7.67
C ASN A 295 -8.03 4.30 -8.57
N SER A 296 -8.31 4.38 -9.86
CA SER A 296 -7.53 5.17 -10.82
C SER A 296 -7.78 6.67 -10.62
N VAL A 297 -6.91 7.54 -11.14
CA VAL A 297 -7.15 8.99 -11.07
C VAL A 297 -8.39 9.39 -11.87
N ILE A 298 -8.69 8.66 -12.95
CA ILE A 298 -9.90 8.83 -13.75
C ILE A 298 -11.15 8.55 -12.90
N GLN A 299 -11.18 7.43 -12.18
CA GLN A 299 -12.28 7.07 -11.28
C GLN A 299 -12.40 8.06 -10.11
N THR A 300 -11.26 8.48 -9.55
CA THR A 300 -11.23 9.45 -8.45
C THR A 300 -11.78 10.81 -8.90
N ALA A 301 -11.45 11.26 -10.11
CA ALA A 301 -11.96 12.51 -10.66
C ALA A 301 -13.49 12.55 -10.79
N GLU A 302 -14.11 11.41 -11.13
CA GLU A 302 -15.57 11.27 -11.18
C GLU A 302 -16.21 11.38 -9.79
N GLN A 303 -15.54 10.89 -8.76
CA GLN A 303 -16.02 10.93 -7.37
C GLN A 303 -15.86 12.31 -6.73
N VAL A 304 -14.79 13.03 -7.04
CA VAL A 304 -14.47 14.34 -6.44
C VAL A 304 -14.12 15.41 -7.49
N PRO A 305 -15.07 15.78 -8.38
CA PRO A 305 -14.82 16.66 -9.53
C PRO A 305 -14.42 18.10 -9.14
N ASN A 306 -14.64 18.51 -7.90
CA ASN A 306 -14.19 19.82 -7.38
C ASN A 306 -12.74 19.81 -6.90
N ARG A 307 -12.11 18.63 -6.79
CA ARG A 307 -10.75 18.44 -6.26
C ARG A 307 -9.77 17.92 -7.30
N ILE A 308 -10.28 17.23 -8.31
CA ILE A 308 -9.51 16.76 -9.45
C ILE A 308 -10.17 17.27 -10.73
N THR A 309 -9.42 18.04 -11.51
CA THR A 309 -9.80 18.40 -12.88
C THR A 309 -9.07 17.48 -13.84
N LEU A 310 -9.81 16.76 -14.67
CA LEU A 310 -9.28 15.88 -15.70
C LEU A 310 -9.77 16.34 -17.07
N LYS A 311 -8.85 16.51 -18.02
CA LYS A 311 -9.17 16.83 -19.41
C LYS A 311 -8.39 15.90 -20.34
N PHE A 312 -9.09 15.04 -21.05
CA PHE A 312 -8.49 14.23 -22.10
C PHE A 312 -8.15 15.08 -23.31
N GLY A 313 -7.11 14.69 -24.04
CA GLY A 313 -6.67 15.41 -25.22
C GLY A 313 -5.86 14.53 -26.17
N GLU A 314 -5.65 15.05 -27.38
CA GLU A 314 -4.70 14.47 -28.33
C GLU A 314 -3.29 14.64 -27.75
N ALA A 315 -2.58 13.51 -27.61
CA ALA A 315 -1.27 13.47 -26.97
C ALA A 315 -0.15 13.31 -28.00
N THR A 316 0.87 14.15 -27.90
CA THR A 316 2.08 14.06 -28.72
C THR A 316 3.31 14.05 -27.83
N ILE A 317 4.34 13.33 -28.27
CA ILE A 317 5.65 13.31 -27.65
C ILE A 317 6.72 13.26 -28.74
N THR A 318 7.78 14.05 -28.57
CA THR A 318 8.97 14.04 -29.41
C THR A 318 10.19 13.98 -28.49
N THR A 319 11.20 13.22 -28.89
CA THR A 319 12.45 13.09 -28.15
C THR A 319 13.65 13.31 -29.07
N ASN A 320 14.77 13.75 -28.50
CA ASN A 320 16.05 13.82 -29.20
C ASN A 320 17.14 13.22 -28.31
N THR A 321 17.96 12.34 -28.89
CA THR A 321 19.09 11.66 -28.25
C THR A 321 20.35 11.74 -29.10
N ASP A 322 20.44 12.68 -30.07
CA ASP A 322 21.54 12.77 -31.03
C ASP A 322 22.91 12.95 -30.36
N ALA A 323 22.93 13.56 -29.17
CA ALA A 323 24.13 13.76 -28.35
C ALA A 323 24.52 12.53 -27.50
N ILE A 324 23.67 11.50 -27.44
CA ILE A 324 23.81 10.32 -26.58
C ILE A 324 24.25 9.13 -27.45
N SER A 325 25.35 8.48 -27.06
CA SER A 325 26.00 7.42 -27.86
C SER A 325 25.63 5.99 -27.46
N PHE A 326 24.63 5.83 -26.61
CA PHE A 326 24.17 4.54 -26.09
C PHE A 326 22.65 4.52 -25.99
N ASN A 327 22.07 3.32 -25.93
CA ASN A 327 20.63 3.11 -25.79
C ASN A 327 20.09 3.88 -24.57
N HIS A 328 19.14 4.77 -24.81
CA HIS A 328 18.64 5.69 -23.81
C HIS A 328 17.10 5.54 -23.68
N PRO A 329 16.50 5.72 -22.48
CA PRO A 329 15.05 5.63 -22.32
C PRO A 329 14.23 6.51 -23.26
N LEU A 330 14.79 7.64 -23.70
CA LEU A 330 14.15 8.55 -24.65
C LEU A 330 14.07 8.00 -26.10
N ASP A 331 14.77 6.91 -26.41
CA ASP A 331 14.66 6.21 -27.70
C ASP A 331 13.38 5.34 -27.80
N LEU A 332 12.64 5.21 -26.69
CA LEU A 332 11.33 4.57 -26.65
C LEU A 332 10.26 5.51 -27.23
N THR A 333 10.33 5.74 -28.54
CA THR A 333 9.34 6.57 -29.25
C THR A 333 8.04 5.79 -29.50
N PRO A 334 6.88 6.48 -29.60
CA PRO A 334 5.60 5.80 -29.80
C PRO A 334 5.48 5.11 -31.16
N SER A 335 5.08 3.84 -31.17
CA SER A 335 4.48 3.17 -32.33
C SER A 335 2.96 3.32 -32.35
N ARG A 336 2.33 3.41 -31.17
CA ARG A 336 0.90 3.73 -31.00
C ARG A 336 0.65 4.55 -29.73
N VAL A 337 0.06 5.73 -29.85
CA VAL A 337 -0.45 6.47 -28.68
C VAL A 337 -1.74 5.81 -28.18
N ILE A 338 -1.79 5.44 -26.90
CA ILE A 338 -3.00 4.87 -26.26
C ILE A 338 -3.91 6.02 -25.84
N GLY A 339 -3.39 7.01 -25.13
CA GLY A 339 -4.16 8.19 -24.74
C GLY A 339 -3.39 9.10 -23.78
N GLY A 340 -3.90 10.31 -23.59
CA GLY A 340 -3.32 11.27 -22.67
C GLY A 340 -4.32 12.27 -22.11
N PHE A 341 -3.92 12.90 -21.01
CA PHE A 341 -4.75 13.85 -20.27
C PHE A 341 -3.92 14.90 -19.55
N TYR A 342 -4.53 16.07 -19.39
CA TYR A 342 -4.16 17.02 -18.36
C TYR A 342 -4.88 16.66 -17.06
N LEU A 343 -4.15 16.75 -15.95
CA LEU A 343 -4.65 16.54 -14.60
C LEU A 343 -4.26 17.73 -13.73
N LYS A 344 -5.24 18.31 -13.03
CA LYS A 344 -5.01 19.15 -11.86
C LYS A 344 -5.55 18.46 -10.62
N ASN A 345 -4.70 18.29 -9.62
CA ASN A 345 -5.04 17.66 -8.36
C ASN A 345 -4.87 18.64 -7.19
N THR A 346 -5.83 18.62 -6.27
CA THR A 346 -5.79 19.37 -5.02
C THR A 346 -6.01 18.49 -3.80
N ILE A 347 -6.09 17.17 -3.98
CA ILE A 347 -6.16 16.21 -2.88
C ILE A 347 -4.74 16.03 -2.34
N PRO A 348 -4.49 16.31 -1.05
CA PRO A 348 -3.19 16.11 -0.48
C PRO A 348 -2.76 14.65 -0.52
N PHE A 349 -1.52 14.39 -0.92
CA PHE A 349 -0.91 13.07 -0.86
C PHE A 349 0.55 13.17 -0.43
N GLY A 350 1.14 12.05 -0.04
CA GLY A 350 2.55 11.95 0.33
C GLY A 350 3.27 10.87 -0.47
N LEU A 351 4.59 10.93 -0.47
CA LEU A 351 5.41 9.82 -0.99
C LEU A 351 5.37 8.67 0.03
N THR A 352 4.95 7.49 -0.42
CA THR A 352 4.97 6.26 0.38
C THR A 352 5.54 5.13 -0.46
N GLY A 353 6.27 4.24 0.20
CA GLY A 353 6.74 3.01 -0.42
C GLY A 353 7.02 1.94 0.62
N ASN A 354 6.53 0.74 0.37
CA ASN A 354 6.72 -0.43 1.22
C ASN A 354 7.63 -1.43 0.50
N GLN A 355 8.33 -2.28 1.25
CA GLN A 355 9.01 -3.42 0.62
C GLN A 355 7.95 -4.38 0.05
N PHE A 356 8.20 -4.91 -1.15
CA PHE A 356 7.30 -5.88 -1.80
C PHE A 356 7.40 -7.25 -1.14
#